data_AF-A0A2M9NNP4-F1
#
_entry.id   AF-A0A2M9NNP4-F1
#
_cell.length_a   1.000
_cell.length_b   1.000
_cell.length_c   1.000
_cell.angle_alpha   90.00
_cell.angle_beta   90.00
_cell.angle_gamma   90.00
#
_symmetry.space_group_name_H-M   'P 1'
#
loop_
_entity.id
_entity.type
_entity.pdbx_description
1 polymer ?
#
loop_
_entity_poly.entity_id
_entity_poly.type
_entity_poly.pdbx_seq_one_letter_code
_entity_poly.pdbx_strand_id
1 'polypeptide(L)' 'MAEVFKWIEQRKALLIEELLAKGVYKTSDERHLYDAPLKVLEDEYKIVINRSDSESPTEWMT' A
#
# COMPACT_ATOMS: atom_id res chain seq x y z
N MET A 1 -21.84 -15.61 5.11
CA MET A 1 -20.99 -14.77 5.99
C MET A 1 -19.49 -15.04 5.83
N ALA A 2 -19.01 -16.29 5.78
CA ALA A 2 -17.58 -16.59 5.75
C ALA A 2 -16.83 -16.16 4.46
N GLU A 3 -17.52 -16.10 3.32
CA GLU A 3 -16.88 -15.76 2.03
C GLU A 3 -16.47 -14.29 1.93
N VAL A 4 -17.26 -13.38 2.50
CA VAL A 4 -16.97 -11.93 2.48
C VAL A 4 -15.71 -11.61 3.30
N PHE A 5 -15.53 -12.29 4.43
CA PHE A 5 -14.33 -12.13 5.26
C PHE A 5 -13.07 -12.61 4.54
N LYS A 6 -13.13 -13.72 3.79
CA LYS A 6 -12.00 -14.19 2.98
C LYS A 6 -11.58 -13.17 1.92
N TRP A 7 -12.55 -12.55 1.24
CA TRP A 7 -12.26 -11.50 0.26
C TRP A 7 -11.59 -10.27 0.88
N ILE A 8 -12.03 -9.87 2.08
CA ILE A 8 -11.43 -8.74 2.82
C ILE A 8 -9.99 -9.06 3.21
N GLU A 9 -9.73 -10.27 3.72
CA GLU A 9 -8.39 -10.73 4.10
C GLU A 9 -7.45 -10.81 2.89
N GLN A 10 -7.93 -11.37 1.77
CA GLN A 10 -7.16 -11.43 0.52
C GLN A 10 -6.82 -10.05 -0.01
N ARG A 11 -7.79 -9.13 0.01
CA ARG A 11 -7.57 -7.74 -0.44
C ARG A 11 -6.60 -7.00 0.49
N LYS A 12 -6.64 -7.29 1.79
CA LYS A 12 -5.65 -6.79 2.76
C LYS A 12 -4.26 -7.30 2.44
N ALA A 13 -4.10 -8.60 2.18
CA ALA A 13 -2.83 -9.21 1.85
C ALA A 13 -2.22 -8.59 0.59
N LEU A 14 -3.01 -8.44 -0.48
CA LEU A 14 -2.59 -7.78 -1.72
C LEU A 14 -2.07 -6.37 -1.49
N LEU A 15 -2.80 -5.53 -0.73
CA LEU A 15 -2.36 -4.17 -0.42
C LEU A 15 -1.04 -4.15 0.35
N ILE A 16 -0.86 -5.07 1.29
CA ILE A 16 0.40 -5.18 2.04
C ILE A 16 1.54 -5.55 1.09
N GLU A 17 1.36 -6.55 0.22
CA GLU A 17 2.38 -6.95 -0.76
C GLU A 17 2.75 -5.81 -1.72
N GLU A 18 1.77 -5.05 -2.22
CA GLU A 18 2.07 -3.91 -3.09
C GLU A 18 2.78 -2.77 -2.36
N LEU A 19 2.40 -2.48 -1.11
CA LEU A 19 3.09 -1.49 -0.28
C LEU A 19 4.54 -1.92 -0.01
N LEU A 20 4.75 -3.20 0.34
CA LEU A 20 6.08 -3.77 0.54
C LEU A 20 6.93 -3.71 -0.75
N ALA A 21 6.33 -4.00 -1.90
CA ALA A 21 7.01 -3.92 -3.20
C ALA A 21 7.46 -2.48 -3.54
N LYS A 22 6.73 -1.48 -3.04
CA LYS A 22 7.09 -0.05 -3.15
C LYS A 22 8.04 0.42 -2.04
N GLY A 23 8.52 -0.47 -1.18
CA GLY A 23 9.45 -0.17 -0.09
C GLY A 23 8.79 0.42 1.16
N VAL A 24 7.47 0.32 1.28
CA VAL A 24 6.72 0.75 2.47
C VAL A 24 6.55 -0.44 3.39
N TYR A 25 7.12 -0.37 4.60
CA TYR A 25 7.08 -1.45 5.60
C TYR A 25 6.23 -1.11 6.82
N LYS A 26 5.86 0.17 6.96
CA LYS A 26 5.09 0.72 8.07
C LYS A 26 4.14 1.77 7.51
N THR A 27 3.01 1.95 8.17
CA THR A 27 2.12 3.06 7.87
C THR A 27 2.72 4.37 8.39
N SER A 28 2.17 5.51 7.97
CA SER A 28 2.55 6.83 8.49
C SER A 28 2.43 6.95 10.02
N ASP A 29 1.61 6.10 10.64
CA ASP A 29 1.37 6.01 12.10
C ASP A 29 2.43 5.14 12.82
N GLU A 30 3.54 4.80 12.16
CA GLU A 30 4.61 3.89 12.60
C GLU A 30 4.17 2.44 12.91
N ARG A 31 2.92 2.09 12.60
CA ARG A 31 2.40 0.73 12.79
C ARG A 31 2.84 -0.20 11.67
N HIS A 32 2.99 -1.48 12.01
CA HIS A 32 3.24 -2.53 11.03
C HIS A 32 2.05 -2.69 10.09
N LEU A 33 2.30 -2.88 8.80
CA LEU A 33 1.25 -3.06 7.78
C LEU A 33 0.29 -4.20 8.10
N TYR A 34 0.77 -5.28 8.71
CA TYR A 34 -0.07 -6.42 9.14
C TYR A 34 -1.02 -6.06 10.27
N ASP A 35 -0.61 -5.17 11.17
CA ASP A 35 -1.40 -4.71 12.31
C ASP A 35 -2.36 -3.57 11.91
N ALA A 36 -2.09 -2.91 10.79
CA ALA A 36 -2.90 -1.83 10.28
C ALA A 36 -4.29 -2.31 9.77
N PRO A 37 -5.35 -1.51 9.97
CA PRO A 37 -6.66 -1.79 9.40
C PRO A 37 -6.64 -1.57 7.88
N LEU A 38 -7.50 -2.29 7.14
CA LEU A 38 -7.59 -2.24 5.68
C LEU A 38 -7.72 -0.81 5.13
N LYS A 39 -8.52 0.03 5.80
CA LYS A 39 -8.73 1.43 5.41
C LYS A 39 -7.43 2.24 5.40
N VAL A 40 -6.53 2.00 6.35
CA VAL A 40 -5.23 2.68 6.42
C VAL A 40 -4.32 2.16 5.32
N LEU A 41 -4.32 0.85 5.05
CA LEU A 41 -3.55 0.27 3.94
C LEU A 41 -4.00 0.82 2.58
N GLU A 42 -5.31 0.99 2.36
CA GLU A 42 -5.84 1.61 1.15
C GLU A 42 -5.43 3.08 1.01
N ASP A 43 -5.35 3.82 2.11
CA ASP A 43 -4.94 5.23 2.13
C ASP A 43 -3.45 5.38 1.82
N GLU A 44 -2.61 4.61 2.52
CA GLU A 44 -1.17 4.53 2.25
C GLU A 44 -0.91 4.12 0.80
N TYR A 45 -1.61 3.10 0.30
CA TYR A 45 -1.45 2.65 -1.07
C TYR A 45 -1.77 3.76 -2.07
N LYS A 46 -2.86 4.53 -1.85
CA LYS A 46 -3.21 5.70 -2.67
C LYS A 46 -2.14 6.79 -2.64
N ILE A 47 -1.55 7.06 -1.49
CA ILE A 47 -0.48 8.05 -1.36
C ILE A 47 0.74 7.60 -2.18
N VAL A 48 1.14 6.33 -2.05
CA VAL A 48 2.34 5.81 -2.70
C VAL A 48 2.14 5.68 -4.22
N ILE A 49 0.98 5.22 -4.69
CA ILE A 49 0.70 5.15 -6.14
C ILE A 49 0.63 6.54 -6.79
N ASN A 50 0.01 7.52 -6.13
CA ASN A 50 -0.07 8.89 -6.61
C ASN A 50 1.32 9.56 -6.68
N ARG A 51 2.23 9.17 -5.78
CA ARG A 51 3.63 9.62 -5.81
C ARG A 51 4.42 9.01 -6.97
N SER A 52 4.20 7.74 -7.31
CA SER A 52 4.85 7.10 -8.46
C SER A 52 4.37 7.57 -9.83
N ASP A 53 3.17 8.15 -9.93
CA ASP A 53 2.64 8.70 -11.19
C ASP A 53 3.20 10.10 -11.51
N SER A 54 3.61 10.84 -10.48
CA SER A 54 4.17 12.20 -10.62
C SER A 54 5.68 12.24 -10.87
N GLU A 55 6.38 11.12 -10.75
CA GLU A 55 7.78 10.98 -11.16
C GLU A 55 7.87 10.25 -12.51
N SER A 56 7.36 10.90 -13.56
CA SER A 56 7.93 10.67 -14.90
C SER A 56 9.40 11.08 -14.82
N PRO A 57 10.38 10.17 -15.05
CA PRO A 57 11.80 10.50 -14.95
C PRO A 57 12.17 11.37 -16.15
N THR A 58 11.85 12.65 -16.05
CA THR A 58 12.35 13.69 -16.94
C THR A 58 13.60 14.23 -16.25
N GLU A 59 14.72 14.12 -16.97
CA GLU A 59 15.99 14.76 -16.65
C GLU A 59 16.73 14.19 -15.44
N TRP A 60 17.72 13.33 -15.70
CA TRP A 60 19.14 13.53 -15.32
C TRP A 60 20.00 12.47 -16.02
N MET A 61 20.06 12.53 -17.35
CA MET A 61 21.27 12.15 -18.07
C MET A 61 21.82 13.43 -18.69
N THR A 62 22.70 14.10 -17.94
CA THR A 62 23.68 15.05 -18.48
C THR A 62 24.95 14.28 -18.79
#